data_AF-A0A850C7V0-F1
#
_entry.id   AF-A0A850C7V0-F1
#
_cell.length_a   1.000
_cell.length_b   1.000
_cell.length_c   1.000
_cell.angle_alpha   90.00
_cell.angle_beta   90.00
_cell.angle_gamma   90.00
#
_symmetry.space_group_name_H-M   'P 1'
#
loop_
_entity.id
_entity.type
_entity.pdbx_description
1 polymer ?
#
loop_
_entity_poly.entity_id
_entity_poly.type
_entity_poly.pdbx_seq_one_letter_code
_entity_poly.pdbx_strand_id
1 'polypeptide(L)'
;MPDALRFDRDPSRPNLLHLVYDEVVQATIDLDDPSYLDAEYMQRIAYLVDAAAEPKRPLRVLHLGAGGLAMARYVAATRPGSYQQAVETNEELIELVRAEAPLPRGVKVKIRRTDAREAIESAPDASYELV
;
A
#
# COMPACT_ATOMS: atom_id res chain seq x y z
N MET A 1 -1.73 -1.23 -28.25
CA MET A 1 -0.39 -0.96 -27.67
C MET A 1 -0.40 -1.62 -26.31
N PRO A 2 0.65 -2.29 -25.81
CA PRO A 2 0.54 -2.90 -24.50
C PRO A 2 0.38 -1.80 -23.44
N ASP A 3 -0.56 -2.03 -22.54
CA ASP A 3 -1.05 -1.12 -21.49
C ASP A 3 0.06 -0.81 -20.50
N ALA A 4 0.65 0.38 -20.63
CA ALA A 4 1.78 0.77 -19.80
C ALA A 4 1.29 1.18 -18.40
N LEU A 5 1.70 0.41 -17.40
CA LEU A 5 1.60 0.81 -16.00
C LEU A 5 2.37 2.13 -15.80
N ARG A 6 1.73 3.14 -15.20
CA ARG A 6 2.33 4.47 -15.03
C ARG A 6 1.77 5.22 -13.83
N PHE A 7 2.47 6.27 -13.40
CA PHE A 7 1.93 7.28 -12.51
C PHE A 7 1.61 8.56 -13.29
N ASP A 8 0.38 9.05 -13.15
CA ASP A 8 0.02 10.42 -13.52
C ASP A 8 0.05 11.32 -12.29
N ARG A 9 0.45 12.57 -12.49
CA ARG A 9 0.40 13.60 -11.44
C ARG A 9 -0.88 14.40 -11.58
N ASP A 10 -1.55 14.66 -10.45
CA ASP A 10 -2.64 15.63 -10.44
C ASP A 10 -2.10 17.03 -10.81
N PRO A 11 -2.69 17.74 -11.79
CA PRO A 11 -2.19 19.05 -12.23
C PRO A 11 -2.23 20.14 -11.16
N SER A 12 -3.16 20.04 -10.21
CA SER A 12 -3.35 20.98 -9.10
C SER A 12 -2.59 20.57 -7.84
N ARG A 13 -2.29 19.27 -7.68
CA ARG A 13 -1.54 18.68 -6.57
C ARG A 13 -0.42 17.79 -7.11
N PRO A 14 0.75 18.34 -7.48
CA PRO A 14 1.82 17.58 -8.15
C PRO A 14 2.39 16.36 -7.39
N ASN A 15 2.14 16.29 -6.08
CA ASN A 15 2.51 15.19 -5.20
C ASN A 15 1.38 14.15 -4.98
N LEU A 16 0.20 14.39 -5.56
CA LEU A 16 -0.88 13.42 -5.67
C LEU A 16 -0.68 12.65 -6.98
N LEU A 17 -0.43 11.35 -6.84
CA LEU A 17 -0.12 10.45 -7.94
C LEU A 17 -1.26 9.47 -8.16
N HIS A 18 -1.68 9.27 -9.41
CA HIS A 18 -2.62 8.24 -9.81
C HIS A 18 -1.85 7.10 -10.47
N LEU A 19 -1.85 5.92 -9.86
CA LEU A 19 -1.37 4.69 -10.48
C LEU A 19 -2.40 4.26 -11.52
N VAL A 20 -2.01 4.23 -12.79
CA VAL A 20 -2.88 3.90 -13.92
C VAL A 20 -2.41 2.63 -14.59
N TYR A 21 -3.35 1.74 -14.87
CA TYR A 21 -3.17 0.53 -15.66
C TYR A 21 -4.35 0.38 -16.62
N ASP A 22 -4.07 0.21 -17.91
CA ASP A 22 -5.09 0.12 -18.97
C ASP A 22 -6.09 1.29 -18.92
N GLU A 23 -5.56 2.51 -18.78
CA GLU A 23 -6.31 3.77 -18.63
C GLU A 23 -7.27 3.83 -17.41
N VAL A 24 -7.20 2.84 -16.51
CA VAL A 24 -7.97 2.79 -15.27
C VAL A 24 -7.09 3.15 -14.08
N VAL A 25 -7.55 4.10 -13.27
CA VAL A 25 -6.92 4.43 -11.99
C VAL A 25 -7.07 3.26 -11.01
N GLN A 26 -5.95 2.67 -10.63
CA GLN A 26 -5.87 1.54 -9.69
C GLN A 26 -5.73 2.01 -8.25
N ALA A 27 -4.99 3.09 -8.02
CA ALA A 27 -4.77 3.70 -6.72
C ALA A 27 -4.37 5.17 -6.86
N THR A 28 -4.64 5.95 -5.82
CA THR A 28 -4.16 7.32 -5.69
C THR A 28 -3.28 7.41 -4.44
N ILE A 29 -2.11 8.04 -4.56
CA ILE A 29 -1.11 8.19 -3.49
C ILE A 29 -0.83 9.67 -3.30
N ASP A 30 -0.94 10.18 -2.08
CA ASP A 30 -0.42 11.50 -1.75
C ASP A 30 0.97 11.36 -1.09
N LEU A 31 2.00 11.96 -1.69
CA LEU A 31 3.34 11.96 -1.14
C LEU A 31 3.52 12.95 0.02
N ASP A 32 2.66 13.97 0.14
CA ASP A 32 2.66 14.94 1.24
C ASP A 32 1.84 14.44 2.44
N ASP A 33 0.79 13.64 2.20
CA ASP A 33 -0.05 13.04 3.23
C ASP A 33 -0.16 11.51 3.10
N PRO A 34 0.68 10.74 3.82
CA PRO A 34 0.62 9.27 3.78
C PRO A 34 -0.65 8.68 4.40
N SER A 35 -1.51 9.47 5.04
CA SER A 35 -2.82 9.04 5.54
C SER A 35 -3.95 9.27 4.54
N TYR A 36 -3.70 9.94 3.42
CA TYR A 36 -4.70 10.17 2.38
C TYR A 36 -5.07 8.87 1.67
N LEU A 37 -6.37 8.57 1.64
CA LEU A 37 -6.95 7.46 0.89
C LEU A 37 -8.10 8.01 0.04
N ASP A 38 -7.92 7.96 -1.28
CA ASP A 38 -8.87 8.53 -2.25
C ASP A 38 -10.12 7.66 -2.43
N ALA A 39 -9.91 6.36 -2.60
CA ALA A 39 -10.99 5.41 -2.87
C ALA A 39 -11.83 5.14 -1.61
N GLU A 40 -13.14 5.30 -1.71
CA GLU A 40 -14.06 5.08 -0.58
C GLU A 40 -13.91 3.71 0.09
N TYR A 41 -13.64 2.66 -0.69
CA TYR A 41 -13.47 1.32 -0.12
C TYR A 41 -12.21 1.26 0.76
N MET A 42 -11.13 1.96 0.39
CA MET A 42 -9.93 2.03 1.21
C MET A 42 -10.21 2.81 2.50
N GLN A 43 -10.97 3.91 2.44
CA GLN A 43 -11.41 4.65 3.62
C GLN A 43 -12.24 3.77 4.57
N ARG A 44 -13.11 2.90 4.02
CA ARG A 44 -13.88 1.93 4.82
C ARG A 44 -12.98 0.88 5.48
N ILE A 45 -11.98 0.36 4.77
CA ILE A 45 -10.98 -0.56 5.33
C ILE A 45 -10.16 0.14 6.42
N ALA A 46 -9.81 1.42 6.23
CA ALA A 46 -9.08 2.20 7.23
C ALA A 46 -9.82 2.28 8.57
N TYR A 47 -11.16 2.41 8.58
CA TYR A 47 -11.93 2.33 9.82
C TYR A 47 -11.78 0.98 10.54
N LEU A 48 -11.65 -0.13 9.80
CA LEU A 48 -11.40 -1.45 10.38
C LEU A 48 -9.97 -1.55 10.93
N VAL A 49 -8.99 -1.00 10.21
CA VAL A 49 -7.60 -0.90 10.70
C VAL A 49 -7.55 -0.10 12.01
N ASP A 50 -8.28 1.01 12.08
CA ASP A 50 -8.31 1.85 13.27
C ASP A 50 -9.01 1.18 14.45
N ALA A 51 -10.04 0.38 14.20
CA ALA A 51 -10.76 -0.37 15.21
C ALA A 51 -10.00 -1.62 15.71
N ALA A 52 -9.02 -2.14 14.95
CA ALA A 52 -8.27 -3.34 15.29
C ALA A 52 -7.37 -3.19 16.54
N ALA A 53 -7.09 -1.96 16.96
CA ALA A 53 -6.18 -1.66 18.05
C ALA A 53 -6.33 -0.23 18.55
N GLU A 54 -5.85 0.01 19.78
CA GLU A 54 -5.69 1.38 20.28
C GLU A 54 -4.89 2.27 19.32
N PRO A 55 -5.20 3.58 19.26
CA PRO A 55 -4.47 4.53 18.43
C PRO A 55 -2.96 4.42 18.60
N LYS A 56 -2.24 4.42 17.48
CA LYS A 56 -0.76 4.33 17.40
C LYS A 56 -0.13 3.01 17.86
N ARG A 57 -0.90 2.02 18.35
CA ARG A 57 -0.33 0.70 18.71
C ARG A 57 0.21 0.01 17.44
N PRO A 58 1.50 -0.35 17.37
CA PRO A 58 2.02 -1.06 16.20
C PRO A 58 1.28 -2.38 15.95
N LEU A 59 1.14 -2.73 14.67
CA LEU A 59 0.53 -3.96 14.19
C LEU A 59 1.50 -4.79 13.34
N ARG A 60 1.23 -6.09 13.21
CA ARG A 60 1.81 -6.94 12.17
C ARG A 60 0.80 -7.08 11.03
N VAL A 61 1.10 -6.48 9.88
CA VAL A 61 0.17 -6.38 8.74
C VAL A 61 0.75 -7.05 7.51
N LEU A 62 -0.05 -7.94 6.90
CA LEU A 62 0.17 -8.46 5.57
C LEU A 62 -0.73 -7.68 4.60
N HIS A 63 -0.20 -7.25 3.47
CA HIS A 63 -0.96 -6.62 2.40
C HIS A 63 -0.93 -7.55 1.19
N LEU A 64 -2.12 -8.01 0.75
CA LEU A 64 -2.27 -8.87 -0.42
C LEU A 64 -2.46 -8.01 -1.67
N GLY A 65 -1.39 -7.87 -2.46
CA GLY A 65 -1.28 -6.89 -3.55
C GLY A 65 -0.56 -5.60 -3.11
N ALA A 66 0.10 -4.93 -4.05
CA ALA A 66 0.88 -3.72 -3.79
C ALA A 66 0.36 -2.47 -4.50
N GLY A 67 -0.98 -2.30 -4.60
CA GLY A 67 -1.68 -1.18 -5.25
C GLY A 67 -1.23 0.21 -4.80
N GLY A 68 -0.07 0.66 -5.30
CA GLY A 68 0.61 1.89 -4.88
C GLY A 68 1.18 1.88 -3.45
N LEU A 69 0.99 0.79 -2.69
CA LEU A 69 1.21 0.71 -1.25
C LEU A 69 0.39 1.76 -0.45
N ALA A 70 -0.77 2.20 -0.96
CA ALA A 70 -1.58 3.24 -0.31
C ALA A 70 -2.00 2.85 1.12
N MET A 71 -2.55 1.65 1.30
CA MET A 71 -2.92 1.17 2.64
C MET A 71 -1.70 0.96 3.55
N ALA A 72 -0.55 0.56 3.01
CA ALA A 72 0.67 0.40 3.81
C ALA A 72 1.22 1.76 4.30
N ARG A 73 1.03 2.85 3.54
CA ARG A 73 1.33 4.23 3.97
C ARG A 73 0.37 4.67 5.06
N TYR A 74 -0.91 4.39 4.90
CA TYR A 74 -1.93 4.67 5.91
C TYR A 74 -1.58 4.02 7.25
N VAL A 75 -1.29 2.71 7.23
CA VAL A 75 -0.87 1.96 8.43
C VAL A 75 0.42 2.54 9.00
N ALA A 76 1.42 2.88 8.17
CA ALA A 76 2.65 3.48 8.66
C ALA A 76 2.43 4.83 9.36
N ALA A 77 1.51 5.65 8.84
CA ALA A 77 1.18 6.97 9.39
C ALA A 77 0.38 6.86 10.70
N THR A 78 -0.60 5.96 10.76
CA THR A 78 -1.52 5.84 11.90
C THR A 78 -1.05 4.86 12.97
N ARG A 79 -0.12 3.95 12.63
CA ARG A 79 0.44 2.89 13.48
C ARG A 79 1.98 2.82 13.29
N PRO A 80 2.71 3.88 13.66
CA PRO A 80 4.17 3.95 13.47
C PRO A 80 4.88 2.80 14.19
N GLY A 81 5.86 2.18 13.53
CA GLY A 81 6.60 1.02 14.05
C GLY A 81 5.97 -0.34 13.73
N SER A 82 4.84 -0.37 13.02
CA SER A 82 4.22 -1.62 12.54
C SER A 82 5.17 -2.43 11.65
N TYR A 83 5.17 -3.75 11.84
CA TYR A 83 5.77 -4.68 10.88
C TYR A 83 4.81 -4.83 9.70
N GLN A 84 5.27 -4.51 8.50
CA GLN A 84 4.45 -4.59 7.29
C GLN A 84 5.13 -5.43 6.23
N GLN A 85 4.39 -6.38 5.66
CA GLN A 85 4.79 -7.12 4.47
C GLN A 85 3.73 -6.93 3.38
N ALA A 86 4.13 -6.57 2.17
CA ALA A 86 3.29 -6.58 0.99
C ALA A 86 3.71 -7.70 0.06
N VAL A 87 2.76 -8.33 -0.61
CA VAL A 87 3.03 -9.34 -1.64
C VAL A 87 2.43 -8.92 -2.97
N GLU A 88 3.20 -9.05 -4.04
CA GLU A 88 2.82 -8.59 -5.38
C GLU A 88 3.50 -9.47 -6.43
N THR A 89 2.80 -9.82 -7.51
CA THR A 89 3.37 -10.66 -8.58
C THR A 89 3.99 -9.81 -9.69
N ASN A 90 3.47 -8.59 -9.90
CA ASN A 90 3.91 -7.66 -10.92
C ASN A 90 5.20 -6.93 -10.49
N GLU A 91 6.32 -7.31 -11.09
CA GLU A 91 7.63 -6.72 -10.84
C GLU A 91 7.72 -5.26 -11.33
N GLU A 92 7.12 -4.97 -12.48
CA GLU A 92 7.09 -3.61 -13.05
C GLU A 92 6.39 -2.64 -12.10
N LEU A 93 5.31 -3.07 -11.45
CA LEU A 93 4.63 -2.28 -10.41
C LEU A 93 5.51 -1.99 -9.21
N ILE A 94 6.24 -2.98 -8.73
CA ILE A 94 7.13 -2.81 -7.58
C ILE A 94 8.21 -1.78 -7.91
N GLU A 95 8.85 -1.90 -9.06
CA GLU A 95 9.91 -0.99 -9.48
C GLU A 95 9.36 0.43 -9.74
N LEU A 96 8.19 0.55 -10.37
CA LEU A 96 7.53 1.83 -10.59
C LEU A 96 7.20 2.54 -9.26
N VAL A 97 6.62 1.83 -8.29
CA VAL A 97 6.34 2.39 -6.96
C VAL A 97 7.62 2.83 -6.25
N ARG A 98 8.71 2.06 -6.35
CA ARG A 98 10.01 2.45 -5.77
C ARG A 98 10.58 3.70 -6.41
N ALA A 99 10.45 3.84 -7.73
CA ALA A 99 11.01 4.95 -8.49
C ALA A 99 10.23 6.25 -8.30
N GLU A 100 8.90 6.19 -8.37
CA GLU A 100 8.06 7.39 -8.49
C GLU A 100 7.27 7.73 -7.24
N ALA A 101 6.92 6.73 -6.43
CA ALA A 101 6.15 6.89 -5.21
C ALA A 101 6.89 6.27 -4.00
N PRO A 102 8.12 6.70 -3.67
CA PRO A 102 8.89 6.09 -2.60
C PRO A 102 8.16 6.15 -1.24
N LEU A 103 8.44 5.20 -0.35
CA LEU A 103 7.92 5.24 1.02
C LEU A 103 8.52 6.43 1.79
N PRO A 104 7.78 7.04 2.73
CA PRO A 104 8.33 8.08 3.59
C PRO A 104 9.58 7.62 4.33
N ARG A 105 10.50 8.54 4.62
CA ARG A 105 11.76 8.22 5.30
C ARG A 105 11.49 7.52 6.64
N GLY A 106 12.17 6.39 6.85
CA GLY A 106 12.04 5.60 8.08
C GLY A 106 10.88 4.60 8.07
N VAL A 107 9.95 4.69 7.12
CA VAL A 107 8.92 3.67 6.90
C VAL A 107 9.54 2.48 6.17
N LYS A 108 9.29 1.27 6.67
CA LYS A 108 9.77 0.02 6.05
C LYS A 108 8.58 -0.89 5.80
N VAL A 109 8.37 -1.24 4.54
CA VAL A 109 7.43 -2.29 4.11
C VAL A 109 8.25 -3.34 3.37
N LYS A 110 8.22 -4.59 3.83
CA LYS A 110 8.87 -5.70 3.14
C LYS A 110 8.02 -6.09 1.95
N ILE A 111 8.50 -5.86 0.73
CA ILE A 111 7.80 -6.28 -0.49
C ILE A 111 8.37 -7.64 -0.90
N ARG A 112 7.53 -8.65 -1.05
CA ARG A 112 7.91 -9.95 -1.62
C ARG A 112 7.21 -10.17 -2.95
N ARG A 113 7.96 -10.64 -3.93
CA ARG A 113 7.39 -11.07 -5.20
C ARG A 113 6.88 -12.50 -5.10
N THR A 114 5.58 -12.68 -4.91
CA THR A 114 4.93 -13.99 -4.74
C THR A 114 3.42 -13.84 -4.89
N ASP A 115 2.74 -14.97 -5.11
CA ASP A 115 1.29 -15.02 -5.14
C ASP A 115 0.69 -14.78 -3.73
N ALA A 116 -0.44 -14.08 -3.67
CA ALA A 116 -1.09 -13.75 -2.41
C ALA A 116 -1.58 -15.01 -1.66
N ARG A 117 -2.07 -16.03 -2.38
CA ARG A 117 -2.49 -17.30 -1.78
C ARG A 117 -1.29 -18.02 -1.18
N GLU A 118 -0.19 -18.14 -1.93
CA GLU A 118 1.05 -18.77 -1.46
C GLU A 118 1.58 -18.07 -0.19
N ALA A 119 1.54 -16.75 -0.16
CA ALA A 119 1.96 -15.97 0.99
C ALA A 119 1.12 -16.24 2.25
N ILE A 120 -0.19 -16.43 2.11
CA ILE A 120 -1.08 -16.75 3.22
C ILE A 120 -0.87 -18.20 3.67
N GLU A 121 -0.84 -19.15 2.73
CA GLU A 121 -0.72 -20.59 3.03
C GLU A 121 0.62 -20.93 3.68
N SER A 122 1.67 -20.16 3.41
CA SER A 122 3.00 -20.33 4.01
C SER A 122 3.21 -19.52 5.29
N ALA A 123 2.28 -18.62 5.66
CA ALA A 123 2.40 -17.82 6.86
C ALA A 123 2.14 -18.69 8.11
N PRO A 124 3.00 -18.64 9.14
CA PRO A 124 2.70 -19.30 10.40
C PRO A 124 1.41 -18.75 11.02
N ASP A 125 0.69 -19.59 11.75
CA ASP A 125 -0.51 -19.19 12.48
C ASP A 125 -0.24 -17.97 13.38
N ALA A 126 -1.19 -17.04 13.42
CA ALA A 126 -1.12 -15.80 14.22
C ALA A 126 0.15 -14.95 14.00
N SER A 127 0.79 -15.07 12.83
CA SER A 127 1.96 -14.24 12.46
C SER A 127 1.59 -12.81 12.09
N TYR A 128 0.35 -12.58 11.64
CA TYR A 128 -0.22 -11.27 11.34
C TYR A 128 -1.47 -11.01 12.19
N GLU A 129 -1.68 -9.74 12.52
CA GLU A 129 -2.90 -9.24 13.19
C GLU A 129 -3.93 -8.73 12.18
N LEU A 130 -3.46 -8.30 10.99
CA LEU A 130 -4.28 -7.87 9.86
C LEU A 130 -3.71 -8.44 8.55
N VAL A 131 -4.61 -8.82 7.65
CA VAL A 131 -4.32 -9.35 6.30
C VAL A 131 -5.23 -8.64 5.30
#